data_AF-X1UT00-F1
#
_entry.id   AF-X1UT00-F1
#
_cell.length_a   1.000
_cell.length_b   1.000
_cell.length_c   1.000
_cell.angle_alpha   90.00
_cell.angle_beta   90.00
_cell.angle_gamma   90.00
#
_symmetry.space_group_name_H-M   'P 1'
#
loop_
_entity.id
_entity.type
_entity.pdbx_description
1 polymer ?
#
loop_
_entity_poly.entity_id
_entity_poly.type
_entity_poly.pdbx_seq_one_letter_code
_entity_poly.pdbx_strand_id
1 'polypeptide(L)' 'ILREEHSIVLAGGQQRLAGQIFRIGHLGWVTEDDMEPVISALKVVLPQAGFRS' A
#
# COMPACT_ATOMS: atom_id res chain seq x y z
N ILE A 1 -7.73 1.75 7.86
CA ILE A 1 -7.60 2.35 6.52
C ILE A 1 -7.45 1.30 5.43
N LEU A 2 -6.28 1.03 4.81
CA LEU A 2 -6.22 0.21 3.58
C LEU A 2 -6.94 -1.16 3.64
N ARG A 3 -6.68 -1.98 4.65
CA ARG A 3 -7.31 -3.31 4.77
C ARG A 3 -8.82 -3.21 5.01
N GLU A 4 -9.22 -2.41 5.99
CA GLU A 4 -10.60 -2.37 6.49
C GLU A 4 -11.54 -1.55 5.58
N GLU A 5 -11.03 -0.49 4.94
CA GLU A 5 -11.85 0.48 4.19
C GLU A 5 -11.69 0.33 2.67
N HIS A 6 -10.58 -0.25 2.19
CA HIS A 6 -10.30 -0.41 0.76
C HIS A 6 -10.03 -1.87 0.34
N SER A 7 -10.12 -2.84 1.28
CA SER A 7 -9.83 -4.25 1.01
C SER A 7 -8.44 -4.51 0.42
N ILE A 8 -7.47 -3.62 0.65
CA ILE A 8 -6.10 -3.73 0.18
C ILE A 8 -5.19 -4.19 1.33
N VAL A 9 -4.53 -5.33 1.15
CA VAL A 9 -3.58 -5.87 2.12
C VAL A 9 -2.16 -5.59 1.66
N LEU A 10 -1.40 -4.83 2.46
CA LEU A 10 0.02 -4.62 2.27
C LEU A 10 0.83 -5.39 3.31
N ALA A 11 2.05 -5.75 2.95
CA ALA A 11 2.99 -6.36 3.89
C ALA A 11 3.88 -5.28 4.52
N GLY A 12 4.24 -5.44 5.79
CA GLY A 12 5.27 -4.59 6.42
C GLY A 12 6.69 -4.90 5.93
N GLY A 13 7.62 -4.02 6.28
CA GLY A 13 9.05 -4.30 6.24
C GLY A 13 9.46 -5.41 7.21
N GLN A 14 10.57 -6.07 6.93
CA GLN A 14 11.10 -7.18 7.72
C GLN A 14 12.41 -6.78 8.41
N GLN A 15 12.74 -7.45 9.53
CA GLN A 15 13.97 -7.19 10.30
C GLN A 15 14.18 -5.70 10.57
N ARG A 16 15.35 -5.15 10.21
CA ARG A 16 15.68 -3.73 10.39
C ARG A 16 14.65 -2.79 9.75
N LEU A 17 13.92 -3.22 8.72
CA LEU A 17 12.93 -2.41 8.00
C LEU A 17 11.52 -2.47 8.62
N ALA A 18 11.30 -3.25 9.69
CA ALA A 18 10.02 -3.30 10.38
C ALA A 18 9.58 -1.90 10.85
N GLY A 19 8.36 -1.50 10.52
CA GLY A 19 7.81 -0.17 10.83
C GLY A 19 8.34 0.98 9.98
N GLN A 20 9.36 0.76 9.13
CA GLN A 20 9.94 1.81 8.29
C GLN A 20 9.35 1.84 6.88
N ILE A 21 8.98 0.67 6.36
CA ILE A 21 8.40 0.54 5.02
C ILE A 21 7.19 -0.39 5.05
N PHE A 22 6.41 -0.33 3.98
CA PHE A 22 5.50 -1.37 3.55
C PHE A 22 5.89 -1.84 2.14
N ARG A 23 5.36 -2.98 1.72
CA ARG A 23 5.64 -3.63 0.44
C ARG A 23 4.33 -3.89 -0.30
N ILE A 24 4.32 -3.55 -1.57
CA ILE A 24 3.26 -3.93 -2.52
C ILE A 24 3.77 -5.13 -3.30
N GLY A 25 3.13 -6.29 -3.14
CA GLY A 25 3.53 -7.50 -3.83
C GLY A 25 2.92 -7.56 -5.23
N HIS A 26 3.74 -7.56 -6.27
CA HIS A 26 3.32 -7.70 -7.67
C HIS A 26 3.81 -9.04 -8.25
N LEU A 27 3.22 -10.15 -7.81
CA LEU A 27 3.69 -11.51 -8.15
C LEU A 27 2.81 -12.14 -9.23
N GLY A 28 3.44 -12.73 -10.26
CA GLY A 28 2.75 -13.43 -11.35
C GLY A 28 2.40 -12.51 -12.51
N TRP A 29 1.28 -12.79 -13.19
CA TRP A 29 0.77 -11.94 -14.27
C TRP A 29 0.00 -10.76 -13.65
N VAL A 30 0.63 -9.59 -13.68
CA VAL A 30 0.11 -8.33 -13.12
C VAL A 30 0.34 -7.24 -14.15
N THR A 31 -0.67 -6.41 -14.38
CA THR A 31 -0.64 -5.25 -15.28
C THR A 31 -0.63 -3.94 -14.49
N GLU A 32 -0.44 -2.81 -15.19
CA GLU A 32 -0.53 -1.49 -14.54
C GLU A 32 -1.95 -1.21 -14.03
N ASP A 33 -2.98 -1.65 -14.75
CA ASP A 33 -4.38 -1.51 -14.36
C ASP A 33 -4.70 -2.27 -13.06
N ASP A 34 -4.05 -3.40 -12.82
CA ASP A 34 -4.18 -4.14 -11.55
C ASP A 34 -3.57 -3.36 -10.35
N MET A 35 -2.61 -2.48 -10.63
CA MET A 35 -1.89 -1.68 -9.62
C MET A 35 -2.54 -0.32 -9.37
N GLU A 36 -3.27 0.23 -10.34
CA GLU A 36 -3.91 1.55 -10.25
C GLU A 36 -4.80 1.72 -9.00
N PRO A 37 -5.62 0.73 -8.59
CA PRO A 37 -6.42 0.83 -7.37
C PRO A 37 -5.57 0.98 -6.10
N VAL A 38 -4.42 0.29 -6.04
CA VAL A 38 -3.49 0.37 -4.90
C VAL A 38 -2.90 1.76 -4.79
N ILE A 39 -2.41 2.31 -5.89
CA ILE A 39 -1.81 3.65 -5.93
C ILE A 39 -2.87 4.73 -5.63
N SER A 40 -4.07 4.58 -6.17
CA SER A 40 -5.17 5.52 -5.96
C SER A 40 -5.63 5.53 -4.50
N ALA A 41 -5.75 4.35 -3.86
CA ALA A 41 -6.05 4.27 -2.44
C ALA A 41 -4.93 4.93 -1.61
N LEU A 42 -3.66 4.70 -1.93
CA LEU A 42 -2.53 5.33 -1.22
C LEU A 42 -2.58 6.87 -1.24
N LYS A 43 -2.96 7.48 -2.37
CA LYS A 43 -3.14 8.95 -2.46
C LYS A 43 -4.17 9.49 -1.48
N VAL A 44 -5.20 8.71 -1.18
CA VAL A 44 -6.27 9.08 -0.23
C VAL A 44 -5.85 8.79 1.22
N VAL A 45 -5.28 7.61 1.48
CA VAL A 45 -5.03 7.14 2.85
C VAL A 45 -3.79 7.74 3.49
N LEU A 46 -2.76 8.12 2.71
CA LEU A 46 -1.52 8.67 3.25
C LEU A 46 -1.77 10.01 3.99
N PRO A 47 -2.50 10.98 3.42
CA PRO A 47 -2.91 12.20 4.14
C PRO A 47 -3.71 11.92 5.41
N GLN A 48 -4.63 10.95 5.39
CA GLN A 48 -5.43 10.57 6.56
C GLN A 48 -4.57 9.95 7.66
N ALA A 49 -3.53 9.20 7.29
CA ALA A 49 -2.53 8.66 8.20
C ALA A 49 -1.50 9.71 8.68
N GLY A 50 -1.65 10.98 8.30
CA GLY A 50 -0.80 12.09 8.73
C GLY A 50 0.41 12.37 7.82
N PHE A 51 0.54 11.66 6.69
CA PHE A 51 1.60 11.88 5.71
C PHE A 51 1.14 12.89 4.66
N ARG A 52 1.70 14.10 4.70
CA ARG A 52 1.43 15.17 3.73
C ARG A 52 2.61 15.29 2.77
N SER A 53 2.31 15.51 1.49
CA SER A 53 3.28 15.91 0.46
C SER A 53 3.61 17.39 0.56
#